data_AF-A0A2I0XCP2-F1
#
_entry.id   AF-A0A2I0XCP2-F1
#
_cell.length_a   1.000
_cell.length_b   1.000
_cell.length_c   1.000
_cell.angle_alpha   90.00
_cell.angle_beta   90.00
_cell.angle_gamma   90.00
#
_symmetry.space_group_name_H-M   'P 1'
#
loop_
_entity.id
_entity.type
_entity.pdbx_description
1 polymer ?
#
loop_
_entity_poly.entity_id
_entity_poly.type
_entity_poly.pdbx_seq_one_letter_code
_entity_poly.pdbx_strand_id
1 'polypeptide(L)' 'MVMLWDWETGLAKLSFHSGHSNNVFQAKFMPYTDERTMVTCAADGEVHLFHFLAHNFQLVDVVLSYMHQRKLVFLNL' A
#
# COMPACT_ATOMS: atom_id res chain seq x y z
N MET A 1 6.67 4.42 6.06
CA MET A 1 7.35 4.73 4.79
C MET A 1 7.22 3.52 3.88
N VAL A 2 6.89 3.70 2.61
CA VAL A 2 6.87 2.65 1.58
C VAL A 2 7.82 3.06 0.47
N MET A 3 8.56 2.10 -0.08
CA MET A 3 9.52 2.32 -1.16
C MET A 3 9.27 1.34 -2.29
N LEU A 4 9.26 1.85 -3.52
CA LEU A 4 9.23 1.06 -4.73
C LEU A 4 10.65 0.96 -5.29
N TRP A 5 11.12 -0.26 -5.47
CA TRP A 5 12.46 -0.54 -5.96
C TRP A 5 12.41 -1.05 -7.40
N ASP A 6 13.37 -0.60 -8.20
CA ASP A 6 13.73 -1.27 -9.43
C ASP A 6 14.62 -2.47 -9.07
N TRP A 7 14.15 -3.67 -9.34
CA TRP A 7 14.85 -4.89 -8.95
C TRP A 7 16.13 -5.12 -9.78
N GLU A 8 16.19 -4.64 -11.02
CA GLU A 8 17.30 -4.84 -11.93
C GLU A 8 18.48 -3.93 -11.57
N THR A 9 18.19 -2.66 -11.28
CA THR A 9 19.21 -1.67 -10.92
C THR A 9 19.47 -1.61 -9.41
N GLY A 10 18.58 -2.16 -8.58
CA GLY A 10 18.67 -2.09 -7.12
C GLY A 10 18.43 -0.69 -6.56
N LEU A 11 17.88 0.24 -7.35
CA LEU A 11 17.64 1.62 -6.95
C LEU A 11 16.18 1.83 -6.55
N ALA A 12 15.96 2.67 -5.53
CA ALA A 12 14.61 3.10 -5.18
C ALA A 12 14.08 4.03 -6.28
N LYS A 13 13.02 3.60 -6.97
CA LYS A 13 12.30 4.41 -7.96
C LYS A 13 11.46 5.48 -7.26
N LEU A 14 10.80 5.12 -6.17
CA LEU A 14 9.89 5.99 -5.43
C LEU A 14 9.95 5.71 -3.94
N SER A 15 9.70 6.74 -3.15
CA SER A 15 9.50 6.62 -1.71
C SER A 15 8.42 7.59 -1.25
N PHE A 16 7.53 7.12 -0.39
CA PHE A 16 6.41 7.94 0.09
C PHE A 16 6.00 7.57 1.51
N HIS A 17 5.42 8.54 2.21
CA HIS A 17 4.85 8.31 3.53
C HIS A 17 3.61 7.42 3.42
N SER A 18 3.58 6.37 4.25
CA SER A 18 2.50 5.40 4.28
C SER A 18 1.23 5.91 4.97
N GLY A 19 1.26 7.09 5.58
CA GLY A 19 0.16 7.61 6.41
C GLY A 19 0.00 6.90 7.77
N HIS A 20 0.37 5.62 7.87
CA HIS A 20 0.26 4.82 9.09
C HIS A 20 1.03 5.41 10.28
N SER A 21 0.41 5.35 11.45
CA SER A 21 0.99 5.79 12.73
C SER A 21 1.82 4.69 13.42
N ASN A 22 1.76 3.47 12.90
CA ASN A 22 2.49 2.31 13.43
C ASN A 22 3.06 1.43 12.30
N ASN A 23 3.70 0.32 12.66
CA ASN A 23 4.41 -0.55 11.73
C ASN A 23 3.50 -1.11 10.63
N VAL A 24 3.89 -0.87 9.38
CA VAL A 24 3.29 -1.49 8.19
C VAL A 24 3.71 -2.95 8.13
N PHE A 25 2.75 -3.87 8.09
CA PHE A 25 3.01 -5.30 8.02
C PHE A 25 2.95 -5.85 6.61
N GLN A 26 2.12 -5.25 5.75
CA GLN A 26 1.90 -5.72 4.40
C GLN A 26 1.63 -4.54 3.47
N ALA A 27 2.22 -4.61 2.28
CA ALA A 27 1.96 -3.72 1.15
C ALA A 27 1.83 -4.59 -0.10
N LYS A 28 0.82 -4.34 -0.93
CA LYS A 28 0.52 -5.17 -2.10
C LYS A 28 -0.16 -4.37 -3.20
N PHE A 29 0.14 -4.71 -4.45
CA PHE A 29 -0.59 -4.21 -5.61
C PHE A 29 -1.94 -4.91 -5.75
N MET A 30 -2.97 -4.15 -6.13
CA MET A 30 -4.29 -4.67 -6.43
C MET A 30 -4.29 -5.34 -7.81
N PRO A 31 -4.82 -6.57 -7.93
CA PRO A 31 -5.05 -7.20 -9.22
C PRO A 31 -5.95 -6.33 -10.11
N TYR A 32 -5.80 -6.45 -11.43
CA TYR A 32 -6.65 -5.78 -12.43
C TYR A 32 -6.62 -4.25 -12.41
N THR A 33 -5.63 -3.65 -11.75
CA THR A 33 -5.44 -2.18 -11.71
C THR A 33 -4.21 -1.70 -12.46
N ASP A 34 -3.63 -2.54 -13.33
CA ASP A 34 -2.37 -2.27 -14.04
C ASP A 34 -1.24 -1.79 -13.10
N GLU A 35 -1.19 -2.38 -11.90
CA GLU A 35 -0.24 -2.01 -10.83
C GLU A 35 -0.34 -0.55 -10.37
N ARG A 36 -1.43 0.15 -10.70
CA ARG A 36 -1.66 1.55 -10.30
C ARG A 36 -2.27 1.69 -8.93
N THR A 37 -2.82 0.62 -8.36
CA THR A 37 -3.40 0.67 -7.02
C THR A 37 -2.63 -0.22 -6.08
N MET A 38 -2.24 0.34 -4.93
CA MET A 38 -1.54 -0.36 -3.86
C MET A 38 -2.36 -0.25 -2.57
N VAL A 39 -2.34 -1.30 -1.77
CA VAL A 39 -2.95 -1.31 -0.44
C VAL A 39 -1.88 -1.64 0.60
N THR A 40 -1.87 -0.89 1.70
CA THR A 40 -1.05 -1.18 2.87
C THR A 40 -1.91 -1.43 4.11
N CYS A 41 -1.44 -2.25 5.03
CA CYS A 41 -2.03 -2.36 6.36
C CYS A 41 -0.95 -2.33 7.45
N ALA A 42 -1.32 -1.82 8.62
CA ALA A 42 -0.39 -1.63 9.73
C ALA A 42 -0.98 -2.01 11.09
N ALA A 43 -0.13 -1.93 12.12
CA ALA A 43 -0.47 -2.21 13.51
C ALA A 43 -1.40 -1.16 14.15
N ASP A 44 -1.67 -0.06 13.47
CA ASP A 44 -2.62 0.97 13.89
C ASP A 44 -4.09 0.57 13.63
N GLY A 45 -4.31 -0.57 12.95
CA GLY A 45 -5.66 -1.06 12.64
C GLY A 45 -6.25 -0.47 11.35
N GLU A 46 -5.45 0.29 10.60
CA GLU A 46 -5.88 0.94 9.37
C GLU A 46 -5.40 0.18 8.13
N VAL A 47 -6.19 0.31 7.06
CA VAL A 47 -5.84 -0.11 5.71
C VAL A 47 -5.87 1.13 4.82
N HIS A 48 -4.76 1.42 4.17
CA HIS A 48 -4.61 2.58 3.30
C HIS A 48 -4.59 2.15 1.84
N LEU A 49 -5.39 2.83 1.03
CA LEU A 49 -5.44 2.63 -0.42
C LEU A 49 -4.70 3.77 -1.10
N PHE A 50 -3.78 3.41 -1.97
CA PHE A 50 -2.96 4.33 -2.73
C PHE A 50 -3.21 4.17 -4.22
N HIS A 51 -3.30 5.29 -4.93
CA HIS A 51 -3.35 5.31 -6.39
C HIS A 51 -2.12 5.99 -6.97
N PHE A 52 -1.60 5.44 -8.06
CA PHE A 52 -0.45 5.96 -8.78
C PHE A 52 -0.87 7.09 -9.71
N LEU A 53 -0.40 8.30 -9.42
CA LEU A 53 -0.68 9.53 -10.16
C LEU A 53 0.59 10.34 -10.35
N ALA A 54 0.81 10.85 -11.56
CA ALA A 54 1.90 11.80 -11.87
C ALA A 54 3.26 11.38 -11.28
N HIS A 55 3.62 10.09 -11.43
CA HIS A 55 4.86 9.49 -10.94
C HIS A 55 4.99 9.31 -9.42
N ASN A 56 3.88 9.29 -8.67
CA ASN A 56 3.91 8.95 -7.24
C ASN A 56 2.65 8.22 -6.77
N PHE A 57 2.70 7.58 -5.61
CA PHE A 57 1.52 7.05 -4.94
C PHE A 57 0.91 8.11 -4.02
N GLN A 58 -0.40 8.29 -4.13
CA GLN A 58 -1.18 9.20 -3.29
C GLN A 58 -2.20 8.42 -2.47
N LEU A 59 -2.32 8.75 -1.19
CA LEU A 59 -3.35 8.19 -0.32
C LEU A 59 -4.71 8.67 -0.82
N VAL A 60 -5.57 7.73 -1.20
CA VAL A 60 -6.90 8.03 -1.73
C VAL A 60 -8.01 7.56 -0.80
N ASP A 61 -7.74 6.59 0.09
CA ASP A 61 -8.72 6.15 1.08
C ASP A 61 -8.06 5.54 2.33
N VAL A 62 -8.76 5.62 3.45
CA VAL A 62 -8.41 5.02 4.75
C VAL A 62 -9.60 4.24 5.27
N VAL A 63 -9.46 2.92 5.35
CA VAL A 63 -10.49 2.02 5.86
C VAL A 63 -10.05 1.47 7.20
N LEU A 64 -10.86 1.71 8.24
CA LEU A 64 -10.73 1.04 9.53
C LEU A 64 -11.12 -0.42 9.35
N SER A 65 -10.18 -1.34 9.54
CA SER A 65 -10.43 -2.78 9.43
C SER A 65 -10.20 -3.46 10.76
N TYR A 66 -11.17 -4.23 11.24
CA TYR A 66 -10.93 -5.21 12.29
C TYR A 66 -10.09 -6.35 11.70
N MET A 67 -8.77 -6.22 11.83
CA MET A 67 -7.77 -7.18 11.36
C MET A 67 -7.82 -8.49 12.18
N HIS A 68 -8.80 -9.36 11.92
CA HIS A 68 -8.74 -10.75 12.39
C HIS A 68 -8.06 -11.60 11.30
N GLN A 69 -6.90 -12.18 11.61
CA GLN A 69 -6.10 -13.14 10.80
C GLN A 69 -4.94 -12.61 9.92
N ARG A 70 -4.44 -11.37 10.11
CA ARG A 70 -3.16 -10.86 9.52
C ARG A 70 -2.99 -11.11 8.00
N LYS A 71 -4.08 -11.17 7.23
CA LYS A 71 -4.04 -11.42 5.79
C LYS A 71 -4.93 -10.39 5.12
N LEU A 72 -4.36 -9.53 4.27
CA LEU A 72 -5.19 -8.82 3.29
C LEU A 72 -5.81 -9.86 2.38
N VAL A 73 -7.12 -10.05 2.51
CA VAL A 73 -7.94 -10.74 1.52
C VAL A 73 -8.55 -9.66 0.66
N PHE A 74 -8.10 -9.56 -0.58
CA PHE A 74 -8.71 -8.69 -1.58
C PHE A 74 -10.06 -9.30 -1.96
N LEU A 75 -11.14 -8.90 -1.27
CA LEU A 75 -12.46 -9.02 -1.88
C LEU A 75 -12.51 -7.99 -3.00
N ASN A 76 -12.75 -8.47 -4.22
CA ASN A 76 -12.95 -7.64 -5.40
C ASN A 76 -13.95 -6.51 -5.08
N LEU A 77 -13.46 -5.28 -5.03
CA LEU A 77 -14.24 -4.07 -5.33
C LEU A 77 -13.95 -3.70 -6.79
#